data_AF-A0A7J4LZG1-F1
#
_entry.id   AF-A0A7J4LZG1-F1
#
_cell.length_a   1.000
_cell.length_b   1.000
_cell.length_c   1.000
_cell.angle_alpha   90.00
_cell.angle_beta   90.00
_cell.angle_gamma   90.00
#
_symmetry.space_group_name_H-M   'P 1'
#
loop_
_entity.id
_entity.type
_entity.pdbx_description
1 polymer ?
#
loop_
_entity_poly.entity_id
_entity_poly.type
_entity_poly.pdbx_seq_one_letter_code
_entity_poly.pdbx_strand_id
1 'polypeptide(L)'
;MNAENYKLSDSSKAKLNSVLKKVLKDIKPSESEIASARLAINEVMGRLKRLAPRNVEIILAGSVARGTHIRGNSDIDIFLLFPRSVKESVVEKKGLEIGKGIVDKKRNESYTVKYAEHPYTKVVLGDRGINVDIVPAYKIKNAEERGTAVDRTQLHNEFVNSNLNVRQRDEVRVLKAFLKAHGIYGAEARVEGFSGYLCELLIYHYGTFANLVTAMANLKLPLIINTGKSRDMNNENTASMLKLFGKRLIVVDPTDSNRNVAANVSDESLSRLVIASRNLIKSQSIDSFYRRGGTDVYSERKLAALRGALGADMYVLHFKVPEIANEIIWQQLKKARTRICELLSKNGFEPIISLQNVDGKDAVMGFFINSMQISSAKVTGPTVEMADAAERFMKAHKKSMLISVENGRLYSIEKSKYSSPKELINSFISDRKTSLPSYLKAKNSSLYVNKIPERYAKMLYVSHLDKFAI
;
A
#
# COMPACT_ATOMS: atom_id res chain seq x y z
N MET A 1 -7.33 4.07 -33.20
CA MET A 1 -8.34 3.48 -32.28
C MET A 1 -9.11 4.62 -31.65
N ASN A 2 -10.41 4.75 -31.94
CA ASN A 2 -11.27 5.74 -31.30
C ASN A 2 -11.22 5.50 -29.79
N ALA A 3 -10.80 6.52 -29.02
CA ALA A 3 -10.84 6.44 -27.57
C ALA A 3 -12.31 6.29 -27.15
N GLU A 4 -12.71 5.10 -26.68
CA GLU A 4 -13.99 4.91 -26.01
C GLU A 4 -14.05 5.95 -24.87
N ASN A 5 -14.90 6.97 -25.02
CA ASN A 5 -15.14 7.94 -23.97
C ASN A 5 -16.14 7.29 -23.01
N TYR A 6 -15.64 6.75 -21.90
CA TYR A 6 -16.46 6.05 -20.91
C TYR A 6 -17.48 7.03 -20.33
N LYS A 7 -18.77 6.79 -20.57
CA LYS A 7 -19.86 7.60 -20.03
C LYS A 7 -20.95 6.69 -19.49
N LEU A 8 -21.51 7.08 -18.34
CA LEU A 8 -22.74 6.47 -17.84
C LEU A 8 -23.94 7.19 -18.48
N SER A 9 -24.75 6.48 -19.26
CA SER A 9 -26.07 6.97 -19.67
C SER A 9 -26.97 7.16 -18.45
N ASP A 10 -28.06 7.92 -18.56
CA ASP A 10 -28.94 8.17 -17.41
C ASP A 10 -29.57 6.89 -16.86
N SER A 11 -29.92 5.94 -17.75
CA SER A 11 -30.32 4.58 -17.36
C SER A 11 -29.21 3.84 -16.59
N SER A 12 -27.96 3.90 -17.07
CA SER A 12 -26.82 3.27 -16.39
C SER A 12 -26.52 3.92 -15.04
N LYS A 13 -26.66 5.25 -14.92
CA LYS A 13 -26.55 5.98 -13.65
C LYS A 13 -27.64 5.55 -12.67
N ALA A 14 -28.89 5.43 -13.12
CA ALA A 14 -30.00 4.97 -12.29
C ALA A 14 -29.77 3.55 -11.76
N LYS A 15 -29.31 2.64 -12.64
CA LYS A 15 -28.92 1.28 -12.26
C LYS A 15 -27.76 1.28 -11.25
N LEU A 16 -26.69 2.03 -11.52
CA LEU A 16 -25.56 2.16 -10.60
C LEU A 16 -26.03 2.68 -9.23
N ASN A 17 -26.85 3.72 -9.19
CA ASN A 17 -27.38 4.27 -7.94
C ASN A 17 -28.20 3.23 -7.14
N SER A 18 -28.97 2.37 -7.82
CA SER A 18 -29.67 1.25 -7.17
C SER A 18 -28.69 0.25 -6.52
N VAL A 19 -27.59 -0.05 -7.23
CA VAL A 19 -26.49 -0.89 -6.72
C VAL A 19 -25.81 -0.24 -5.52
N LEU A 20 -25.47 1.05 -5.60
CA LEU A 20 -24.84 1.79 -4.49
C LEU A 20 -25.72 1.78 -3.23
N LYS A 21 -27.04 1.94 -3.39
CA LYS A 21 -28.00 1.85 -2.27
C LYS A 21 -27.99 0.48 -1.59
N LYS A 22 -27.83 -0.61 -2.35
CA LYS A 22 -27.70 -1.97 -1.80
C LYS A 22 -26.39 -2.12 -1.04
N VAL A 23 -25.27 -1.75 -1.65
CA VAL A 23 -23.94 -1.79 -1.03
C VAL A 23 -23.90 -1.00 0.28
N LEU A 24 -24.52 0.19 0.31
CA LEU A 24 -24.59 1.03 1.51
C LEU A 24 -25.25 0.34 2.71
N LYS A 25 -26.22 -0.56 2.51
CA LYS A 25 -26.84 -1.31 3.62
C LYS A 25 -25.83 -2.23 4.31
N ASP A 26 -24.83 -2.70 3.58
CA ASP A 26 -23.82 -3.63 4.07
C ASP A 26 -22.62 -2.89 4.68
N ILE A 27 -22.22 -1.76 4.09
CA ILE A 27 -20.99 -1.06 4.47
C ILE A 27 -21.21 0.09 5.45
N LYS A 28 -22.43 0.60 5.60
CA LYS A 28 -22.71 1.67 6.56
C LYS A 28 -22.79 1.09 7.98
N PRO A 29 -22.09 1.68 8.96
CA PRO A 29 -22.20 1.25 10.35
C PRO A 29 -23.66 1.18 10.81
N SER A 30 -24.02 0.13 11.55
CA SER A 30 -25.37 0.01 12.12
C SER A 30 -25.59 1.05 13.22
N GLU A 31 -26.85 1.28 13.59
CA GLU A 31 -27.18 2.15 14.74
C GLU A 31 -26.55 1.64 16.04
N SER A 32 -26.49 0.32 16.22
CA SER A 32 -25.84 -0.31 17.38
C SER A 32 -24.32 -0.08 17.40
N GLU A 33 -23.63 -0.18 16.24
CA GLU A 33 -22.21 0.14 16.13
C GLU A 33 -21.96 1.62 16.45
N ILE A 34 -22.78 2.53 15.93
CA ILE A 34 -22.68 3.98 16.19
C ILE A 34 -22.90 4.28 17.67
N ALA A 35 -23.92 3.68 18.29
CA ALA A 35 -24.20 3.85 19.71
C ALA A 35 -23.07 3.33 20.60
N SER A 36 -22.56 2.13 20.29
CA SER A 36 -21.43 1.52 21.00
C SER A 36 -20.16 2.38 20.88
N ALA A 37 -19.84 2.86 19.67
CA ALA A 37 -18.71 3.77 19.45
C ALA A 37 -18.88 5.08 20.22
N ARG A 38 -20.08 5.68 20.24
CA ARG A 38 -20.36 6.91 21.00
C ARG A 38 -20.15 6.72 22.50
N LEU A 39 -20.60 5.59 23.06
CA LEU A 39 -20.38 5.26 24.47
C LEU A 39 -18.88 5.12 24.77
N ALA A 40 -18.15 4.37 23.93
CA ALA A 40 -16.70 4.21 24.05
C ALA A 40 -15.96 5.56 23.98
N ILE A 41 -16.31 6.42 23.01
CA ILE A 41 -15.74 7.77 22.86
C ILE A 41 -15.96 8.57 24.14
N ASN A 42 -17.20 8.67 24.63
CA ASN A 42 -17.52 9.46 25.82
C ASN A 42 -16.75 8.97 27.05
N GLU A 43 -16.67 7.66 27.22
CA GLU A 43 -15.98 7.02 28.33
C GLU A 43 -14.47 7.31 28.28
N VAL A 44 -13.83 7.08 27.14
CA VAL A 44 -12.40 7.30 26.95
C VAL A 44 -12.05 8.78 27.05
N MET A 45 -12.83 9.67 26.44
CA MET A 45 -12.67 11.12 26.57
C MET A 45 -12.76 11.56 28.04
N GLY A 46 -13.67 10.97 28.82
CA GLY A 46 -13.77 11.22 30.26
C GLY A 46 -12.53 10.77 31.05
N ARG A 47 -11.99 9.59 30.73
CA ARG A 47 -10.73 9.09 31.34
C ARG A 47 -9.53 9.97 30.97
N LEU A 48 -9.40 10.34 29.70
CA LEU A 48 -8.33 11.21 29.21
C LEU A 48 -8.38 12.58 29.86
N LYS A 49 -9.57 13.21 29.97
CA LYS A 49 -9.74 14.52 30.63
C LYS A 49 -9.28 14.54 32.09
N ARG A 50 -9.33 13.40 32.80
CA ARG A 50 -8.83 13.29 34.18
C ARG A 50 -7.31 13.19 34.27
N LEU A 51 -6.66 12.62 33.25
CA LEU A 51 -5.22 12.37 33.24
C LEU A 51 -4.42 13.45 32.50
N ALA A 52 -5.03 14.05 31.48
CA ALA A 52 -4.37 15.05 30.64
C ALA A 52 -4.25 16.39 31.38
N PRO A 53 -3.11 17.11 31.23
CA PRO A 53 -2.97 18.47 31.72
C PRO A 53 -4.05 19.41 31.13
N ARG A 54 -4.47 20.44 31.88
CA ARG A 54 -5.54 21.37 31.46
C ARG A 54 -5.26 22.11 30.16
N ASN A 55 -4.00 22.30 29.80
CA ASN A 55 -3.57 22.98 28.58
C ASN A 55 -3.44 22.03 27.37
N VAL A 56 -3.72 20.73 27.54
CA VAL A 56 -3.79 19.75 26.45
C VAL A 56 -5.23 19.63 26.00
N GLU A 57 -5.48 19.97 24.75
CA GLU A 57 -6.81 19.79 24.16
C GLU A 57 -6.97 18.35 23.65
N ILE A 58 -8.17 17.79 23.81
CA ILE A 58 -8.46 16.42 23.40
C ILE A 58 -9.52 16.47 22.32
N ILE A 59 -9.21 15.98 21.13
CA ILE A 59 -10.14 15.98 19.99
C ILE A 59 -10.35 14.56 19.46
N LEU A 60 -11.55 14.30 18.96
CA LEU A 60 -11.85 13.11 18.18
C LEU A 60 -11.43 13.35 16.72
N ALA A 61 -10.80 12.37 16.10
CA ALA A 61 -10.30 12.46 14.75
C ALA A 61 -10.67 11.28 13.86
N GLY A 62 -10.15 11.31 12.64
CA GLY A 62 -10.25 10.21 11.68
C GLY A 62 -11.66 9.98 11.15
N SER A 63 -11.87 8.79 10.61
CA SER A 63 -13.10 8.48 9.86
C SER A 63 -14.35 8.36 10.73
N VAL A 64 -14.18 8.10 12.04
CA VAL A 64 -15.28 8.15 13.01
C VAL A 64 -15.72 9.60 13.23
N ALA A 65 -14.80 10.51 13.54
CA ALA A 65 -15.10 11.94 13.71
C ALA A 65 -15.75 12.57 12.47
N ARG A 66 -15.28 12.17 11.28
CA ARG A 66 -15.75 12.69 9.99
C ARG A 66 -17.03 12.05 9.50
N GLY A 67 -17.49 10.98 10.16
CA GLY A 67 -18.68 10.23 9.78
C GLY A 67 -18.52 9.52 8.43
N THR A 68 -17.34 9.00 8.10
CA THR A 68 -17.00 8.31 6.83
C THR A 68 -16.45 6.88 7.02
N HIS A 69 -16.46 6.36 8.25
CA HIS A 69 -16.04 4.98 8.54
C HIS A 69 -17.02 3.95 7.95
N ILE A 70 -16.48 2.78 7.60
CA ILE A 70 -17.24 1.63 7.09
C ILE A 70 -17.48 0.63 8.23
N ARG A 71 -18.58 -0.12 8.16
CA ARG A 71 -18.97 -1.16 9.12
C ARG A 71 -17.81 -2.11 9.44
N GLY A 72 -17.68 -2.48 10.72
CA GLY A 72 -16.63 -3.38 11.21
C GLY A 72 -15.20 -2.85 11.10
N ASN A 73 -14.99 -1.57 10.77
CA ASN A 73 -13.67 -0.95 10.63
C ASN A 73 -13.60 0.38 11.39
N SER A 74 -13.83 0.29 12.70
CA SER A 74 -14.03 1.44 13.58
C SER A 74 -12.90 1.53 14.61
N ASP A 75 -11.70 1.87 14.15
CA ASP A 75 -10.68 2.38 15.05
C ASP A 75 -11.08 3.82 15.43
N ILE A 76 -11.14 4.12 16.73
CA ILE A 76 -11.45 5.46 17.24
C ILE A 76 -10.13 6.22 17.39
N ASP A 77 -9.94 7.27 16.61
CA ASP A 77 -8.74 8.11 16.70
C ASP A 77 -8.98 9.28 17.67
N ILE A 78 -8.18 9.40 18.72
CA ILE A 78 -8.22 10.53 19.67
C ILE A 78 -6.85 11.20 19.73
N PHE A 79 -6.83 12.52 19.53
CA PHE A 79 -5.61 13.31 19.53
C PHE A 79 -5.49 14.12 20.80
N LEU A 80 -4.28 14.09 21.40
CA LEU A 80 -3.88 14.92 22.52
C LEU A 80 -3.04 16.09 21.97
N LEU A 81 -3.65 17.27 21.86
CA LEU A 81 -3.05 18.45 21.26
C LEU A 81 -2.31 19.27 22.33
N PHE A 82 -0.99 19.12 22.37
CA PHE A 82 -0.10 19.85 23.27
C PHE A 82 0.22 21.24 22.72
N PRO A 83 0.44 22.24 23.59
CA PRO A 83 0.94 23.55 23.16
C PRO A 83 2.32 23.46 22.50
N ARG A 84 2.57 24.31 21.52
CA ARG A 84 3.86 24.41 20.80
C ARG A 84 5.05 24.76 21.69
N SER A 85 4.81 25.32 22.88
CA SER A 85 5.86 25.61 23.86
C SER A 85 6.46 24.36 24.52
N VAL A 86 5.82 23.19 24.37
CA VAL A 86 6.29 21.92 24.93
C VAL A 86 7.30 21.28 23.97
N LYS A 87 8.40 20.73 24.49
CA LYS A 87 9.39 20.00 23.68
C LYS A 87 8.81 18.70 23.13
N GLU A 88 9.21 18.31 21.92
CA GLU A 88 8.68 17.12 21.22
C GLU A 88 8.85 15.83 22.02
N SER A 89 10.03 15.62 22.61
CA SER A 89 10.29 14.46 23.47
C SER A 89 9.37 14.40 24.70
N VAL A 90 8.90 15.55 25.19
CA VAL A 90 7.93 15.64 26.29
C VAL A 90 6.52 15.36 25.79
N VAL A 91 6.14 15.87 24.61
CA VAL A 91 4.86 15.56 23.95
C VAL A 91 4.71 14.05 23.74
N GLU A 92 5.72 13.41 23.17
CA GLU A 92 5.74 11.96 22.97
C GLU A 92 5.64 11.22 24.31
N LYS A 93 6.57 11.49 25.24
CA LYS A 93 6.63 10.79 26.53
C LYS A 93 5.32 10.93 27.31
N LYS A 94 4.82 12.16 27.46
CA LYS A 94 3.61 12.43 28.25
C LYS A 94 2.35 11.94 27.55
N GLY A 95 2.28 12.06 26.22
CA GLY A 95 1.20 11.51 25.42
C GLY A 95 1.06 10.00 25.57
N LEU A 96 2.19 9.28 25.46
CA LEU A 96 2.21 7.83 25.68
C LEU A 96 1.88 7.47 27.13
N GLU A 97 2.34 8.24 28.12
CA GLU A 97 1.98 8.04 29.53
C GLU A 97 0.47 8.17 29.75
N ILE A 98 -0.17 9.23 29.21
CA ILE A 98 -1.61 9.45 29.29
C ILE A 98 -2.38 8.31 28.59
N GLY A 99 -1.96 7.93 27.37
CA GLY A 99 -2.59 6.85 26.61
C GLY A 99 -2.51 5.49 27.33
N LYS A 100 -1.40 5.20 28.02
CA LYS A 100 -1.27 3.99 28.86
C LYS A 100 -2.14 4.08 30.11
N GLY A 101 -2.23 5.26 30.71
CA GLY A 101 -2.93 5.50 31.98
C GLY A 101 -4.44 5.33 31.90
N ILE A 102 -5.06 5.37 30.72
CA ILE A 102 -6.52 5.18 30.58
C ILE A 102 -6.96 3.71 30.62
N VAL A 103 -6.03 2.75 30.56
CA VAL A 103 -6.35 1.32 30.52
C VAL A 103 -6.84 0.83 31.87
N ASP A 104 -8.05 0.25 31.88
CA ASP A 104 -8.63 -0.41 33.04
C ASP A 104 -8.52 -1.94 32.90
N LYS A 105 -7.56 -2.53 33.62
CA LYS A 105 -7.36 -3.99 33.65
C LYS A 105 -8.59 -4.76 34.16
N LYS A 106 -9.43 -4.16 35.00
CA LYS A 106 -10.66 -4.82 35.51
C LYS A 106 -11.70 -5.02 34.40
N ARG A 107 -11.60 -4.23 33.33
CA ARG A 107 -12.44 -4.33 32.12
C ARG A 107 -11.79 -5.15 31.00
N ASN A 108 -10.75 -5.91 31.34
CA ASN A 108 -9.95 -6.69 30.38
C ASN A 108 -9.37 -5.82 29.24
N GLU A 109 -9.11 -4.55 29.53
CA GLU A 109 -8.51 -3.64 28.56
C GLU A 109 -6.99 -3.84 28.49
N SER A 110 -6.42 -3.55 27.33
CA SER A 110 -4.97 -3.63 27.11
C SER A 110 -4.49 -2.47 26.26
N TYR A 111 -3.18 -2.22 26.25
CA TYR A 111 -2.57 -1.29 25.32
C TYR A 111 -1.37 -1.91 24.61
N THR A 112 -1.04 -1.34 23.46
CA THR A 112 0.23 -1.55 22.75
C THR A 112 0.74 -0.21 22.26
N VAL A 113 2.02 0.08 22.49
CA VAL A 113 2.67 1.25 21.91
C VAL A 113 3.12 0.90 20.49
N LYS A 114 2.70 1.69 19.51
CA LYS A 114 3.09 1.53 18.11
C LYS A 114 4.13 2.59 17.78
N TYR A 115 5.35 2.14 17.52
CA TYR A 115 6.46 2.99 17.07
C TYR A 115 6.48 3.00 15.53
N ALA A 116 5.57 3.76 14.93
CA ALA A 116 5.64 4.13 13.51
C ALA A 116 6.48 5.43 13.38
N GLU A 117 6.34 6.18 12.27
CA GLU A 117 6.96 7.52 12.13
C GLU A 117 6.62 8.46 13.31
N HIS A 118 5.44 8.28 13.93
CA HIS A 118 5.03 8.97 15.15
C HIS A 118 4.46 7.96 16.18
N PRO A 119 5.04 7.87 17.38
CA PRO A 119 4.57 6.93 18.40
C PRO A 119 3.17 7.26 18.92
N TYR A 120 2.33 6.22 19.05
CA TYR A 120 0.98 6.35 19.62
C TYR A 120 0.63 5.14 20.47
N THR A 121 -0.39 5.28 21.32
CA THR A 121 -0.89 4.18 22.15
C THR A 121 -2.18 3.63 21.55
N LYS A 122 -2.14 2.38 21.10
CA LYS A 122 -3.35 1.64 20.72
C LYS A 122 -3.93 0.97 21.96
N VAL A 123 -5.14 1.34 22.35
CA VAL A 123 -5.89 0.77 23.48
C VAL A 123 -7.00 -0.13 22.94
N VAL A 124 -7.12 -1.33 23.49
CA VAL A 124 -8.21 -2.27 23.18
C VAL A 124 -9.18 -2.26 24.35
N LEU A 125 -10.41 -1.81 24.11
CA LEU A 125 -11.51 -1.86 25.05
C LEU A 125 -12.07 -3.28 25.08
N GLY A 126 -11.56 -4.12 25.99
CA GLY A 126 -11.79 -5.57 25.98
C GLY A 126 -13.25 -5.98 26.10
N ASP A 127 -14.07 -5.20 26.82
CA ASP A 127 -15.51 -5.43 26.98
C ASP A 127 -16.33 -5.20 25.70
N ARG A 128 -15.82 -4.40 24.77
CA ARG A 128 -16.50 -4.03 23.51
C ARG A 128 -15.79 -4.51 22.25
N GLY A 129 -14.53 -4.95 22.37
CA GLY A 129 -13.68 -5.26 21.23
C GLY A 129 -13.36 -4.04 20.35
N ILE A 130 -13.41 -2.82 20.92
CA ILE A 130 -13.17 -1.57 20.19
C ILE A 130 -11.73 -1.13 20.39
N ASN A 131 -11.08 -0.72 19.30
CA ASN A 131 -9.75 -0.13 19.35
C ASN A 131 -9.84 1.39 19.43
N VAL A 132 -8.94 1.98 20.22
CA VAL A 132 -8.80 3.42 20.34
C VAL A 132 -7.32 3.79 20.21
N ASP A 133 -6.99 4.60 19.21
CA ASP A 133 -5.65 5.09 18.98
C ASP A 133 -5.51 6.47 19.62
N ILE A 134 -4.66 6.57 20.65
CA ILE A 134 -4.34 7.80 21.37
C ILE A 134 -3.05 8.38 20.81
N VAL A 135 -3.17 9.49 20.07
CA VAL A 135 -2.08 10.10 19.31
C VAL A 135 -1.67 11.43 19.93
N PRO A 136 -0.44 11.57 20.45
CA PRO A 136 0.08 12.88 20.82
C PRO A 136 0.42 13.71 19.59
N ALA A 137 0.04 14.98 19.61
CA ALA A 137 0.30 15.93 18.54
C ALA A 137 0.41 17.35 19.09
N TYR A 138 0.91 18.28 18.29
CA TYR A 138 0.84 19.71 18.60
C TYR A 138 -0.50 20.30 18.21
N LYS A 139 -0.99 21.25 19.01
CA LYS A 139 -2.06 22.17 18.59
C LYS A 139 -1.47 23.17 17.60
N ILE A 140 -2.01 23.20 16.38
CA ILE A 140 -1.54 24.07 15.29
C ILE A 140 -2.71 24.81 14.65
N LYS A 141 -2.47 26.03 14.15
CA LYS A 141 -3.49 26.81 13.42
C LYS A 141 -3.42 26.63 11.91
N ASN A 142 -2.25 26.30 11.39
CA ASN A 142 -1.98 26.09 9.98
C ASN A 142 -0.86 25.06 9.81
N ALA A 143 -0.67 24.53 8.60
CA ALA A 143 0.30 23.48 8.35
C ALA A 143 1.77 23.93 8.47
N GLU A 144 2.08 25.23 8.45
CA GLU A 144 3.45 25.74 8.61
C GLU A 144 3.94 25.59 10.05
N GLU A 145 3.01 25.58 11.03
CA GLU A 145 3.33 25.39 12.45
C GLU A 145 3.62 23.93 12.83
N ARG A 146 3.49 22.98 11.90
CA ARG A 146 3.62 21.54 12.19
C ARG A 146 5.03 21.18 12.68
N GLY A 147 5.11 20.39 13.74
CA GLY A 147 6.35 19.69 14.13
C GLY A 147 6.41 18.31 13.48
N THR A 148 5.26 17.64 13.36
CA THR A 148 5.14 16.25 12.91
C THR A 148 4.14 16.13 11.75
N ALA A 149 4.10 14.96 11.10
CA ALA A 149 3.10 14.72 10.05
C ALA A 149 1.68 14.62 10.62
N VAL A 150 1.52 14.13 11.86
CA VAL A 150 0.23 13.86 12.50
C VAL A 150 -0.48 15.13 12.97
N ASP A 151 0.24 16.22 13.24
CA ASP A 151 -0.34 17.50 13.69
C ASP A 151 -1.43 18.03 12.75
N ARG A 152 -1.26 17.83 11.44
CA ARG A 152 -2.22 18.27 10.40
C ARG A 152 -3.57 17.58 10.47
N THR A 153 -3.69 16.46 11.19
CA THR A 153 -4.94 15.70 11.28
C THR A 153 -6.09 16.54 11.84
N GLN A 154 -5.80 17.49 12.75
CA GLN A 154 -6.81 18.42 13.27
C GLN A 154 -7.39 19.31 12.16
N LEU A 155 -6.53 19.88 11.32
CA LEU A 155 -6.92 20.71 10.17
C LEU A 155 -7.67 19.90 9.12
N HIS A 156 -7.26 18.64 8.88
CA HIS A 156 -7.95 17.73 7.98
C HIS A 156 -9.37 17.42 8.46
N ASN A 157 -9.57 17.22 9.77
CA ASN A 157 -10.89 16.98 10.33
C ASN A 157 -11.80 18.19 10.13
N GLU A 158 -11.30 19.39 10.46
CA GLU A 158 -12.03 20.64 10.27
C GLU A 158 -12.44 20.81 8.81
N PHE A 159 -11.49 20.68 7.89
CA PHE A 159 -11.75 20.80 6.46
C PHE A 159 -12.86 19.83 6.01
N VAL A 160 -12.73 18.54 6.34
CA VAL A 160 -13.70 17.53 5.89
C VAL A 160 -15.08 17.76 6.49
N ASN A 161 -15.16 18.10 7.78
CA ASN A 161 -16.44 18.33 8.45
C ASN A 161 -17.16 19.59 7.95
N SER A 162 -16.42 20.63 7.56
CA SER A 162 -16.98 21.86 7.00
C SER A 162 -17.37 21.73 5.53
N ASN A 163 -16.82 20.77 4.78
CA ASN A 163 -16.96 20.70 3.33
C ASN A 163 -17.72 19.48 2.80
N LEU A 164 -17.76 18.36 3.54
CA LEU A 164 -18.55 17.19 3.12
C LEU A 164 -19.95 17.19 3.74
N ASN A 165 -20.96 17.10 2.88
CA ASN A 165 -22.34 16.89 3.32
C ASN A 165 -22.63 15.41 3.64
N VAL A 166 -23.79 15.15 4.25
CA VAL A 166 -24.21 13.81 4.67
C VAL A 166 -24.23 12.80 3.51
N ARG A 167 -24.69 13.22 2.32
CA ARG A 167 -24.73 12.36 1.14
C ARG A 167 -23.32 12.00 0.67
N GLN A 168 -22.42 12.98 0.60
CA GLN A 168 -21.02 12.74 0.21
C GLN A 168 -20.30 11.80 1.18
N ARG A 169 -20.62 11.84 2.48
CA ARG A 169 -20.05 10.87 3.44
C ARG A 169 -20.40 9.42 3.08
N ASP A 170 -21.59 9.16 2.56
CA ASP A 170 -21.98 7.84 2.08
C ASP A 170 -21.31 7.50 0.74
N GLU A 171 -21.11 8.47 -0.16
CA GLU A 171 -20.30 8.28 -1.38
C GLU A 171 -18.83 7.93 -1.04
N VAL A 172 -18.26 8.51 0.02
CA VAL A 172 -16.92 8.16 0.53
C VAL A 172 -16.88 6.72 1.01
N ARG A 173 -17.91 6.24 1.73
CA ARG A 173 -17.97 4.83 2.15
C ARG A 173 -17.98 3.89 0.95
N VAL A 174 -18.79 4.21 -0.06
CA VAL A 174 -18.86 3.45 -1.32
C VAL A 174 -17.48 3.40 -1.98
N LEU A 175 -16.79 4.54 -2.09
CA LEU A 175 -15.44 4.59 -2.65
C LEU A 175 -14.46 3.71 -1.85
N LYS A 176 -14.46 3.81 -0.51
CA LYS A 176 -13.60 2.97 0.35
C LYS A 176 -13.88 1.48 0.13
N ALA A 177 -15.14 1.08 0.06
CA ALA A 177 -15.54 -0.31 -0.18
C ALA A 177 -15.09 -0.80 -1.57
N PHE A 178 -15.31 0.00 -2.61
CA PHE A 178 -14.87 -0.29 -3.97
C PHE A 178 -13.35 -0.50 -4.04
N LEU A 179 -12.57 0.44 -3.49
CA LEU A 179 -11.12 0.34 -3.44
C LEU A 179 -10.65 -0.89 -2.65
N LYS A 180 -11.33 -1.23 -1.55
CA LYS A 180 -11.04 -2.41 -0.73
C LYS A 180 -11.32 -3.71 -1.49
N ALA A 181 -12.40 -3.77 -2.26
CA ALA A 181 -12.73 -4.93 -3.10
C ALA A 181 -11.66 -5.21 -4.17
N HIS A 182 -11.02 -4.16 -4.68
CA HIS A 182 -9.94 -4.21 -5.67
C HIS A 182 -8.52 -4.20 -5.07
N GLY A 183 -8.40 -4.33 -3.74
CA GLY A 183 -7.10 -4.46 -3.07
C GLY A 183 -6.22 -3.20 -3.11
N ILE A 184 -6.82 -2.01 -3.26
CA ILE A 184 -6.13 -0.72 -3.43
C ILE A 184 -6.57 0.34 -2.40
N TYR A 185 -7.23 -0.06 -1.32
CA TYR A 185 -7.56 0.82 -0.18
C TYR A 185 -6.52 0.69 0.93
N GLY A 186 -5.92 1.83 1.32
CA GLY A 186 -4.82 1.89 2.29
C GLY A 186 -3.58 2.55 1.71
N ALA A 187 -2.91 3.38 2.50
CA ALA A 187 -1.68 4.09 2.08
C ALA A 187 -0.40 3.46 2.66
N GLU A 188 -0.53 2.37 3.40
CA GLU A 188 0.57 1.58 3.92
C GLU A 188 1.42 0.98 2.79
N ALA A 189 2.69 0.72 3.11
CA ALA A 189 3.70 0.13 2.24
C ALA A 189 3.25 -1.14 1.50
N ARG A 190 2.31 -1.90 2.08
CA ARG A 190 1.77 -3.13 1.52
C ARG A 190 0.85 -2.88 0.33
N VAL A 191 0.02 -1.85 0.42
CA VAL A 191 -1.04 -1.58 -0.55
C VAL A 191 -0.62 -0.50 -1.54
N GLU A 192 0.11 0.52 -1.08
CA GLU A 192 0.50 1.68 -1.90
C GLU A 192 -0.70 2.23 -2.69
N GLY A 193 -1.84 2.35 -2.00
CA GLY A 193 -3.13 2.70 -2.56
C GLY A 193 -3.70 3.98 -1.96
N PHE A 194 -5.02 4.05 -1.94
CA PHE A 194 -5.75 5.27 -1.62
C PHE A 194 -6.06 5.35 -0.12
N SER A 195 -5.55 6.39 0.56
CA SER A 195 -5.84 6.64 1.98
C SER A 195 -7.29 7.06 2.20
N GLY A 196 -7.80 6.90 3.44
CA GLY A 196 -9.14 7.37 3.80
C GLY A 196 -9.34 8.87 3.57
N TYR A 197 -8.33 9.69 3.85
CA TYR A 197 -8.38 11.14 3.60
C TYR A 197 -8.35 11.45 2.09
N LEU A 198 -7.57 10.71 1.29
CA LEU A 198 -7.59 10.85 -0.16
C LEU A 198 -8.98 10.55 -0.73
N CYS A 199 -9.65 9.51 -0.24
CA CYS A 199 -11.04 9.20 -0.64
C CYS A 199 -12.00 10.36 -0.35
N GLU A 200 -11.86 11.00 0.80
CA GLU A 200 -12.67 12.17 1.18
C GLU A 200 -12.44 13.36 0.23
N LEU A 201 -11.19 13.65 -0.10
CA LEU A 201 -10.82 14.72 -1.03
C LEU A 201 -11.29 14.45 -2.46
N LEU A 202 -11.19 13.20 -2.93
CA LEU A 202 -11.66 12.85 -4.27
C LEU A 202 -13.18 12.99 -4.38
N ILE A 203 -13.96 12.60 -3.36
CA ILE A 203 -15.41 12.80 -3.35
C ILE A 203 -15.79 14.27 -3.17
N TYR A 204 -15.03 15.02 -2.36
CA TYR A 204 -15.19 16.47 -2.28
C TYR A 204 -15.06 17.12 -3.66
N HIS A 205 -14.02 16.77 -4.43
CA HIS A 205 -13.76 17.33 -5.74
C HIS A 205 -14.77 16.88 -6.82
N TYR A 206 -15.05 15.58 -6.93
CA TYR A 206 -15.93 15.04 -7.98
C TYR A 206 -17.43 15.07 -7.61
N GLY A 207 -17.76 15.36 -6.35
CA GLY A 207 -19.12 15.41 -5.81
C GLY A 207 -19.75 14.05 -5.53
N THR A 208 -19.62 13.08 -6.45
CA THR A 208 -20.23 11.75 -6.34
C THR A 208 -19.27 10.64 -6.77
N PHE A 209 -19.50 9.42 -6.28
CA PHE A 209 -18.73 8.24 -6.70
C PHE A 209 -18.88 7.96 -8.19
N ALA A 210 -20.08 8.13 -8.77
CA ALA A 210 -20.33 7.95 -10.19
C ALA A 210 -19.49 8.90 -11.07
N ASN A 211 -19.37 10.17 -10.68
CA ASN A 211 -18.52 11.14 -11.38
C ASN A 211 -17.05 10.78 -11.27
N LEU A 212 -16.61 10.37 -10.08
CA LEU A 212 -15.23 9.95 -9.83
C LEU A 212 -14.84 8.76 -10.72
N VAL A 213 -15.62 7.68 -10.74
CA VAL A 213 -15.28 6.51 -11.57
C VAL A 213 -15.35 6.84 -13.07
N THR A 214 -16.25 7.72 -13.48
CA THR A 214 -16.31 8.22 -14.88
C THR A 214 -15.05 9.01 -15.24
N ALA A 215 -14.55 9.86 -14.33
CA ALA A 215 -13.31 10.59 -14.53
C ALA A 215 -12.10 9.63 -14.57
N MET A 216 -12.03 8.66 -13.66
CA MET A 216 -10.94 7.68 -13.60
C MET A 216 -10.92 6.75 -14.83
N ALA A 217 -12.08 6.34 -15.35
CA ALA A 217 -12.15 5.51 -16.55
C ALA A 217 -11.55 6.19 -17.79
N ASN A 218 -11.63 7.53 -17.84
CA ASN A 218 -11.09 8.39 -18.88
C ASN A 218 -9.79 9.10 -18.46
N LEU A 219 -9.08 8.58 -17.45
CA LEU A 219 -7.88 9.20 -16.89
C LEU A 219 -6.87 9.58 -17.98
N LYS A 220 -6.45 10.85 -17.96
CA LYS A 220 -5.29 11.35 -18.69
C LYS A 220 -4.25 11.77 -17.67
N LEU A 221 -3.00 11.37 -17.91
CA LEU A 221 -1.88 11.73 -17.05
C LEU A 221 -1.06 12.86 -17.69
N PRO A 222 -0.51 13.78 -16.89
CA PRO A 222 -0.68 13.87 -15.44
C PRO A 222 -2.08 14.37 -15.01
N LEU A 223 -2.55 13.89 -13.86
CA LEU A 223 -3.77 14.38 -13.22
C LEU A 223 -3.40 15.19 -11.98
N ILE A 224 -3.78 16.46 -11.98
CA ILE A 224 -3.58 17.39 -10.86
C ILE A 224 -4.96 17.82 -10.35
N ILE A 225 -5.24 17.52 -9.09
CA ILE A 225 -6.46 17.93 -8.39
C ILE A 225 -6.07 18.94 -7.32
N ASN A 226 -6.49 20.18 -7.48
CA ASN A 226 -6.39 21.18 -6.43
C ASN A 226 -7.68 21.17 -5.60
N THR A 227 -7.56 20.84 -4.32
CA THR A 227 -8.69 20.85 -3.39
C THR A 227 -8.70 22.05 -2.44
N GLY A 228 -7.64 22.88 -2.48
CA GLY A 228 -7.49 24.06 -1.64
C GLY A 228 -7.77 25.36 -2.40
N LYS A 229 -8.12 26.42 -1.65
CA LYS A 229 -8.22 27.80 -2.16
C LYS A 229 -6.88 28.56 -2.14
N SER A 230 -5.86 28.01 -1.48
CA SER A 230 -4.61 28.72 -1.15
C SER A 230 -3.56 28.72 -2.25
N ARG A 231 -3.73 27.92 -3.31
CA ARG A 231 -2.77 27.82 -4.40
C ARG A 231 -3.44 28.25 -5.70
N ASP A 232 -3.06 29.43 -6.21
CA ASP A 232 -3.55 29.94 -7.49
C ASP A 232 -2.93 29.12 -8.63
N MET A 233 -3.74 28.22 -9.20
CA MET A 233 -3.33 27.38 -10.33
C MET A 233 -3.12 28.17 -11.63
N ASN A 234 -3.56 29.44 -11.70
CA ASN A 234 -3.40 30.24 -12.92
C ASN A 234 -1.94 30.59 -13.20
N ASN A 235 -1.07 30.59 -12.17
CA ASN A 235 0.35 30.96 -12.30
C ASN A 235 1.33 29.78 -12.22
N GLU A 236 0.86 28.56 -11.93
CA GLU A 236 1.72 27.38 -11.86
C GLU A 236 1.49 26.43 -13.03
N ASN A 237 2.47 26.37 -13.95
CA ASN A 237 2.45 25.42 -15.05
C ASN A 237 2.63 23.98 -14.50
N THR A 238 1.90 23.02 -15.09
CA THR A 238 1.95 21.57 -14.82
C THR A 238 3.37 21.02 -14.68
N ALA A 239 4.32 21.52 -15.47
CA ALA A 239 5.73 21.13 -15.39
C ALA A 239 6.36 21.35 -14.00
N SER A 240 6.04 22.48 -13.35
CA SER A 240 6.55 22.81 -12.01
C SER A 240 6.00 21.86 -10.95
N MET A 241 4.72 21.50 -11.05
CA MET A 241 4.08 20.55 -10.12
C MET A 241 4.60 19.13 -10.27
N LEU A 242 4.86 18.70 -11.51
CA LEU A 242 5.50 17.40 -11.76
C LEU A 242 6.93 17.36 -11.22
N LYS A 243 7.68 18.45 -11.38
CA LYS A 243 9.03 18.57 -10.82
C LYS A 243 9.00 18.56 -9.28
N LEU A 244 8.04 19.26 -8.67
CA LEU A 244 7.91 19.35 -7.22
C LEU A 244 7.55 18.01 -6.58
N PHE A 245 6.58 17.29 -7.14
CA PHE A 245 6.02 16.08 -6.51
C PHE A 245 6.56 14.76 -7.09
N GLY A 246 7.17 14.77 -8.28
CA GLY A 246 7.74 13.57 -8.90
C GLY A 246 6.72 12.47 -9.23
N LYS A 247 5.42 12.80 -9.28
CA LYS A 247 4.32 11.87 -9.49
C LYS A 247 3.35 12.39 -10.54
N ARG A 248 2.71 11.48 -11.26
CA ARG A 248 1.71 11.82 -12.29
C ARG A 248 0.29 11.98 -11.75
N LEU A 249 0.02 11.50 -10.52
CA LEU A 249 -1.19 11.77 -9.76
C LEU A 249 -0.85 12.69 -8.60
N ILE A 250 -1.37 13.90 -8.65
CA ILE A 250 -1.13 14.94 -7.63
C ILE A 250 -2.47 15.40 -7.10
N VAL A 251 -2.70 15.21 -5.80
CA VAL A 251 -3.85 15.76 -5.09
C VAL A 251 -3.32 16.68 -4.02
N VAL A 252 -3.43 17.99 -4.25
CA VAL A 252 -2.90 19.02 -3.35
C VAL A 252 -3.75 19.03 -2.08
N ASP A 253 -3.09 18.92 -0.93
CA ASP A 253 -3.74 18.99 0.37
C ASP A 253 -4.31 20.40 0.59
N PRO A 254 -5.60 20.54 0.94
CA PRO A 254 -6.21 21.85 1.10
C PRO A 254 -5.70 22.62 2.32
N THR A 255 -5.03 21.91 3.25
CA THR A 255 -4.45 22.49 4.48
C THR A 255 -2.94 22.73 4.36
N ASP A 256 -2.28 22.14 3.36
CA ASP A 256 -0.83 22.21 3.14
C ASP A 256 -0.51 22.14 1.64
N SER A 257 -0.33 23.29 1.00
CA SER A 257 -0.11 23.39 -0.44
C SER A 257 1.14 22.64 -0.93
N ASN A 258 2.09 22.34 -0.04
CA ASN A 258 3.33 21.62 -0.35
C ASN A 258 3.21 20.10 -0.21
N ARG A 259 2.00 19.58 0.05
CA ARG A 259 1.77 18.16 0.27
C ARG A 259 0.90 17.55 -0.84
N ASN A 260 1.40 16.47 -1.44
CA ASN A 260 0.60 15.58 -2.27
C ASN A 260 -0.03 14.47 -1.40
N VAL A 261 -1.35 14.50 -1.24
CA VAL A 261 -2.11 13.49 -0.48
C VAL A 261 -2.06 12.11 -1.15
N ALA A 262 -1.81 12.06 -2.47
CA ALA A 262 -1.68 10.84 -3.25
C ALA A 262 -0.22 10.33 -3.39
N ALA A 263 0.74 10.85 -2.62
CA ALA A 263 2.16 10.49 -2.75
C ALA A 263 2.45 8.97 -2.67
N ASN A 264 1.68 8.25 -1.83
CA ASN A 264 1.84 6.80 -1.62
C ASN A 264 1.09 5.95 -2.67
N VAL A 265 0.26 6.55 -3.53
CA VAL A 265 -0.45 5.81 -4.58
C VAL A 265 0.56 5.38 -5.64
N SER A 266 0.66 4.07 -5.86
CA SER A 266 1.49 3.49 -6.92
C SER A 266 0.81 3.62 -8.29
N ASP A 267 1.61 3.58 -9.35
CA ASP A 267 1.09 3.52 -10.73
C ASP A 267 0.22 2.26 -10.94
N GLU A 268 0.53 1.16 -10.24
CA GLU A 268 -0.25 -0.07 -10.25
C GLU A 268 -1.64 0.15 -9.63
N SER A 269 -1.70 0.73 -8.43
CA SER A 269 -2.96 1.04 -7.74
C SER A 269 -3.83 2.00 -8.54
N LEU A 270 -3.22 3.03 -9.15
CA LEU A 270 -3.94 3.95 -10.03
C LEU A 270 -4.48 3.24 -11.28
N SER A 271 -3.65 2.42 -11.93
CA SER A 271 -4.06 1.67 -13.13
C SER A 271 -5.19 0.69 -12.83
N ARG A 272 -5.16 0.03 -11.66
CA ARG A 272 -6.27 -0.82 -11.19
C ARG A 272 -7.54 -0.03 -11.00
N LEU A 273 -7.49 1.15 -10.39
CA LEU A 273 -8.67 2.01 -10.26
C LEU A 273 -9.25 2.38 -11.64
N VAL A 274 -8.40 2.67 -12.62
CA VAL A 274 -8.84 2.96 -14.00
C VAL A 274 -9.59 1.76 -14.59
N ILE A 275 -9.00 0.56 -14.56
CA ILE A 275 -9.62 -0.65 -15.12
C ILE A 275 -10.89 -1.03 -14.36
N ALA A 276 -10.86 -1.01 -13.03
CA ALA A 276 -12.03 -1.26 -12.19
C ALA A 276 -13.17 -0.28 -12.51
N SER A 277 -12.85 1.01 -12.71
CA SER A 277 -13.83 2.02 -13.08
C SER A 277 -14.45 1.74 -14.45
N ARG A 278 -13.64 1.34 -15.44
CA ARG A 278 -14.11 0.96 -16.78
C ARG A 278 -15.05 -0.26 -16.72
N ASN A 279 -14.68 -1.27 -15.95
CA ASN A 279 -15.49 -2.48 -15.75
C ASN A 279 -16.82 -2.16 -15.05
N LEU A 280 -16.79 -1.30 -14.04
CA LEU A 280 -17.99 -0.87 -13.33
C LEU A 280 -18.90 -0.03 -14.24
N ILE A 281 -18.35 0.87 -15.06
CA ILE A 281 -19.14 1.66 -16.01
C ILE A 281 -19.80 0.78 -17.06
N LYS A 282 -19.19 -0.34 -17.46
CA LYS A 282 -19.77 -1.28 -18.43
C LYS A 282 -20.83 -2.18 -17.81
N SER A 283 -20.56 -2.76 -16.63
CA SER A 283 -21.42 -3.79 -16.01
C SER A 283 -22.44 -3.25 -15.00
N GLN A 284 -22.08 -2.20 -14.28
CA GLN A 284 -22.70 -1.73 -13.03
C GLN A 284 -22.96 -2.88 -12.04
N SER A 285 -22.08 -3.88 -11.99
CA SER A 285 -22.28 -5.05 -11.14
C SER A 285 -22.00 -4.75 -9.68
N ILE A 286 -22.87 -5.25 -8.80
CA ILE A 286 -22.69 -5.20 -7.35
C ILE A 286 -21.43 -5.96 -6.89
N ASP A 287 -21.00 -6.97 -7.65
CA ASP A 287 -19.80 -7.76 -7.34
C ASP A 287 -18.53 -6.92 -7.34
N SER A 288 -18.52 -5.77 -8.00
CA SER A 288 -17.36 -4.86 -8.01
C SER A 288 -17.09 -4.23 -6.63
N PHE A 289 -18.04 -4.34 -5.70
CA PHE A 289 -17.92 -3.81 -4.33
C PHE A 289 -17.60 -4.88 -3.29
N TYR A 290 -17.51 -6.14 -3.71
CA TYR A 290 -17.16 -7.25 -2.83
C TYR A 290 -15.94 -7.96 -3.39
N ARG A 291 -15.01 -8.29 -2.49
CA ARG A 291 -13.84 -9.06 -2.87
C ARG A 291 -14.29 -10.41 -3.40
N ARG A 292 -14.03 -10.69 -4.68
CA ARG A 292 -14.29 -12.01 -5.28
C ARG A 292 -13.50 -13.06 -4.50
N GLY A 293 -14.22 -14.05 -4.00
CA GLY A 293 -13.73 -14.99 -3.01
C GLY A 293 -12.54 -15.81 -3.50
N GLY A 294 -11.65 -16.09 -2.57
CA GLY A 294 -10.76 -17.23 -2.56
C GLY A 294 -10.59 -17.63 -1.11
N THR A 295 -10.98 -18.84 -0.74
CA THR A 295 -10.65 -19.34 0.59
C THR A 295 -9.14 -19.49 0.67
N ASP A 296 -8.53 -19.18 1.81
CA ASP A 296 -7.11 -19.44 2.02
C ASP A 296 -6.83 -20.88 2.48
N VAL A 297 -7.88 -21.71 2.51
CA VAL A 297 -7.84 -23.14 2.76
C VAL A 297 -7.32 -23.88 1.53
N TYR A 298 -6.43 -24.85 1.73
CA TYR A 298 -5.78 -25.62 0.67
C TYR A 298 -4.98 -24.74 -0.30
N SER A 299 -4.30 -23.73 0.24
CA SER A 299 -3.51 -22.77 -0.53
C SER A 299 -2.35 -23.44 -1.26
N GLU A 300 -1.72 -24.47 -0.70
CA GLU A 300 -0.65 -25.22 -1.39
C GLU A 300 -1.19 -25.87 -2.66
N ARG A 301 -2.32 -26.59 -2.56
CA ARG A 301 -2.98 -27.22 -3.69
C ARG A 301 -3.38 -26.21 -4.77
N LYS A 302 -3.85 -25.02 -4.36
CA LYS A 302 -4.21 -23.94 -5.29
C LYS A 302 -3.00 -23.34 -6.01
N LEU A 303 -1.89 -23.14 -5.29
CA LEU A 303 -0.64 -22.70 -5.92
C LEU A 303 -0.05 -23.80 -6.81
N ALA A 304 -0.20 -25.08 -6.47
CA ALA A 304 0.20 -26.20 -7.32
C ALA A 304 -0.66 -26.27 -8.60
N ALA A 305 -1.96 -26.00 -8.51
CA ALA A 305 -2.83 -25.89 -9.68
C ALA A 305 -2.46 -24.68 -10.56
N LEU A 306 -2.19 -23.52 -9.95
CA LEU A 306 -1.68 -22.34 -10.67
C LEU A 306 -0.36 -22.64 -11.37
N ARG A 307 0.58 -23.29 -10.68
CA ARG A 307 1.85 -23.75 -11.23
C ARG A 307 1.64 -24.63 -12.46
N GLY A 308 0.74 -25.62 -12.37
CA GLY A 308 0.40 -26.51 -13.47
C GLY A 308 -0.21 -25.77 -14.66
N ALA A 309 -1.15 -24.84 -14.41
CA ALA A 309 -1.76 -24.01 -15.45
C ALA A 309 -0.76 -23.10 -16.17
N LEU A 310 0.29 -22.66 -15.47
CA LEU A 310 1.37 -21.84 -16.04
C LEU A 310 2.46 -22.66 -16.75
N GLY A 311 2.51 -23.99 -16.57
CA GLY A 311 3.65 -24.80 -17.02
C GLY A 311 4.98 -24.41 -16.36
N ALA A 312 4.92 -23.86 -15.15
CA ALA A 312 6.07 -23.26 -14.47
C ALA A 312 6.55 -24.12 -13.29
N ASP A 313 7.76 -23.85 -12.82
CA ASP A 313 8.22 -24.23 -11.48
C ASP A 313 8.01 -23.06 -10.51
N MET A 314 7.73 -23.39 -9.25
CA MET A 314 7.54 -22.41 -8.18
C MET A 314 8.73 -22.45 -7.22
N TYR A 315 9.41 -21.32 -7.05
CA TYR A 315 10.51 -21.14 -6.11
C TYR A 315 10.05 -20.23 -4.98
N VAL A 316 10.15 -20.70 -3.74
CA VAL A 316 9.67 -19.95 -2.57
C VAL A 316 10.78 -19.76 -1.56
N LEU A 317 11.12 -18.50 -1.31
CA LEU A 317 12.10 -18.11 -0.31
C LEU A 317 11.39 -17.61 0.95
N HIS A 318 11.59 -18.31 2.05
CA HIS A 318 11.08 -17.97 3.37
C HIS A 318 12.19 -17.38 4.24
N PHE A 319 11.83 -16.43 5.10
CA PHE A 319 12.68 -15.87 6.15
C PHE A 319 11.96 -15.85 7.49
N LYS A 320 12.69 -16.22 8.56
CA LYS A 320 12.31 -15.87 9.93
C LYS A 320 12.82 -14.48 10.28
N VAL A 321 11.90 -13.55 10.56
CA VAL A 321 12.17 -12.13 10.80
C VAL A 321 11.92 -11.74 12.27
N PRO A 322 12.58 -10.69 12.78
CA PRO A 322 12.33 -10.18 14.14
C PRO A 322 10.92 -9.59 14.29
N GLU A 323 10.48 -9.48 15.54
CA GLU A 323 9.18 -8.91 15.89
C GLU A 323 9.22 -7.38 15.87
N ILE A 324 9.20 -6.82 14.66
CA ILE A 324 9.12 -5.38 14.40
C ILE A 324 7.92 -5.10 13.48
N ALA A 325 7.65 -3.83 13.19
CA ALA A 325 6.57 -3.46 12.29
C ALA A 325 6.67 -4.18 10.92
N ASN A 326 5.60 -4.88 10.53
CA ASN A 326 5.56 -5.64 9.28
C ASN A 326 5.83 -4.78 8.04
N GLU A 327 5.52 -3.48 8.08
CA GLU A 327 5.82 -2.53 6.98
C GLU A 327 7.32 -2.42 6.70
N ILE A 328 8.14 -2.43 7.75
CA ILE A 328 9.61 -2.38 7.62
C ILE A 328 10.10 -3.64 6.90
N ILE A 329 9.62 -4.80 7.34
CA ILE A 329 9.96 -6.08 6.71
C ILE A 329 9.43 -6.14 5.27
N TRP A 330 8.21 -5.67 5.02
CA TRP A 330 7.60 -5.64 3.70
C TRP A 330 8.42 -4.85 2.69
N GLN A 331 8.90 -3.67 3.08
CA GLN A 331 9.75 -2.83 2.22
C GLN A 331 11.11 -3.50 1.94
N GLN A 332 11.70 -4.14 2.93
CA GLN A 332 12.91 -4.93 2.72
C GLN A 332 12.68 -6.12 1.78
N LEU A 333 11.56 -6.83 1.95
CA LEU A 333 11.16 -7.94 1.11
C LEU A 333 10.92 -7.49 -0.34
N LYS A 334 10.28 -6.33 -0.53
CA LYS A 334 10.08 -5.71 -1.85
C LYS A 334 11.41 -5.42 -2.54
N LYS A 335 12.36 -4.79 -1.83
CA LYS A 335 13.70 -4.51 -2.37
C LYS A 335 14.46 -5.80 -2.74
N ALA A 336 14.41 -6.81 -1.88
CA ALA A 336 15.04 -8.11 -2.16
C ALA A 336 14.39 -8.81 -3.36
N ARG A 337 13.05 -8.83 -3.43
CA ARG A 337 12.29 -9.44 -4.53
C ARG A 337 12.65 -8.78 -5.86
N THR A 338 12.67 -7.45 -5.93
CA THR A 338 13.02 -6.71 -7.15
C THR A 338 14.42 -7.07 -7.63
N ARG A 339 15.42 -7.08 -6.73
CA ARG A 339 16.79 -7.49 -7.07
C ARG A 339 16.89 -8.93 -7.56
N ILE A 340 16.16 -9.86 -6.93
CA ILE A 340 16.13 -11.27 -7.36
C ILE A 340 15.48 -11.38 -8.74
N CYS A 341 14.37 -10.68 -8.99
CA CYS A 341 13.74 -10.64 -10.31
C CYS A 341 14.71 -10.10 -11.37
N GLU A 342 15.36 -8.96 -11.13
CA GLU A 342 16.35 -8.38 -12.05
C GLU A 342 17.50 -9.35 -12.36
N LEU A 343 18.01 -10.05 -11.35
CA LEU A 343 19.07 -11.06 -11.52
C LEU A 343 18.58 -12.28 -12.28
N LEU A 344 17.39 -12.79 -11.98
CA LEU A 344 16.77 -13.91 -12.69
C LEU A 344 16.59 -13.56 -14.18
N SER A 345 15.97 -12.42 -14.49
CA SER A 345 15.78 -11.90 -15.85
C SER A 345 17.11 -11.75 -16.59
N LYS A 346 18.12 -11.14 -15.96
CA LYS A 346 19.46 -10.95 -16.57
C LYS A 346 20.15 -12.27 -16.90
N ASN A 347 19.83 -13.36 -16.20
CA ASN A 347 20.39 -14.69 -16.45
C ASN A 347 19.43 -15.59 -17.25
N GLY A 348 18.37 -15.04 -17.86
CA GLY A 348 17.45 -15.76 -18.74
C GLY A 348 16.30 -16.50 -18.03
N PHE A 349 16.18 -16.37 -16.71
CA PHE A 349 15.15 -17.04 -15.90
C PHE A 349 13.96 -16.11 -15.59
N GLU A 350 13.33 -15.53 -16.61
CA GLU A 350 12.27 -14.52 -16.45
C GLU A 350 11.10 -15.02 -15.57
N PRO A 351 10.81 -14.38 -14.42
CA PRO A 351 9.68 -14.76 -13.59
C PRO A 351 8.34 -14.34 -14.22
N ILE A 352 7.45 -15.30 -14.45
CA ILE A 352 6.07 -15.06 -14.93
C ILE A 352 5.27 -14.31 -13.86
N ILE A 353 5.37 -14.77 -12.62
CA ILE A 353 4.72 -14.16 -11.47
C ILE A 353 5.73 -14.09 -10.33
N SER A 354 5.81 -12.93 -9.70
CA SER A 354 6.45 -12.78 -8.40
C SER A 354 5.48 -12.23 -7.36
N LEU A 355 5.52 -12.84 -6.17
CA LEU A 355 4.64 -12.58 -5.03
C LEU A 355 5.48 -12.37 -3.77
N GLN A 356 4.92 -11.67 -2.79
CA GLN A 356 5.53 -11.53 -1.48
C GLN A 356 4.48 -11.36 -0.38
N ASN A 357 4.79 -11.81 0.84
CA ASN A 357 3.95 -11.53 1.99
C ASN A 357 4.75 -11.55 3.31
N VAL A 358 4.23 -10.86 4.33
CA VAL A 358 4.76 -10.82 5.69
C VAL A 358 3.61 -11.04 6.65
N ASP A 359 3.76 -12.02 7.55
CA ASP A 359 2.80 -12.34 8.60
C ASP A 359 3.55 -12.73 9.89
N GLY A 360 3.39 -11.90 10.92
CA GLY A 360 4.14 -12.00 12.17
C GLY A 360 5.65 -12.11 11.94
N LYS A 361 6.23 -13.23 12.37
CA LYS A 361 7.68 -13.50 12.28
C LYS A 361 8.10 -14.19 11.00
N ASP A 362 7.23 -14.28 10.00
CA ASP A 362 7.46 -15.03 8.77
C ASP A 362 7.30 -14.11 7.56
N ALA A 363 8.29 -14.11 6.67
CA ALA A 363 8.29 -13.35 5.41
C ALA A 363 8.58 -14.30 4.25
N VAL A 364 7.82 -14.18 3.16
CA VAL A 364 7.91 -15.11 2.01
C VAL A 364 7.95 -14.36 0.69
N MET A 365 8.78 -14.83 -0.24
CA MET A 365 8.75 -14.45 -1.66
C MET A 365 8.51 -15.69 -2.50
N GLY A 366 7.63 -15.60 -3.49
CA GLY A 366 7.36 -16.67 -4.45
C GLY A 366 7.65 -16.21 -5.86
N PHE A 367 8.27 -17.08 -6.66
CA PHE A 367 8.59 -16.85 -8.06
C PHE A 367 8.12 -18.03 -8.90
N PHE A 368 7.25 -17.78 -9.88
CA PHE A 368 6.84 -18.76 -10.88
C PHE A 368 7.68 -18.53 -12.14
N ILE A 369 8.47 -19.53 -12.53
CA ILE A 369 9.44 -19.42 -13.62
C ILE A 369 9.26 -20.63 -14.53
N ASN A 370 9.27 -20.45 -15.84
CA ASN A 370 9.23 -21.56 -16.80
C ASN A 370 10.31 -22.60 -16.47
N SER A 371 9.98 -23.89 -16.59
CA SER A 371 10.95 -24.95 -16.34
C SER A 371 12.01 -24.95 -17.45
N MET A 372 13.23 -24.49 -17.13
CA MET A 372 14.32 -24.38 -18.08
C MET A 372 15.68 -24.57 -17.41
N GLN A 373 16.65 -25.08 -18.17
CA GLN A 373 18.06 -25.09 -17.82
C GLN A 373 18.84 -24.33 -18.88
N ILE A 374 19.72 -23.44 -18.44
CA ILE A 374 20.53 -22.61 -19.33
C ILE A 374 21.99 -22.99 -19.11
N SER A 375 22.57 -23.73 -20.04
CA SER A 375 23.96 -24.21 -19.97
C SER A 375 24.97 -23.19 -20.50
N SER A 376 24.54 -22.28 -21.38
CA SER A 376 25.38 -21.24 -21.96
C SER A 376 24.73 -19.86 -21.95
N ALA A 377 25.55 -18.82 -21.83
CA ALA A 377 25.14 -17.43 -21.79
C ALA A 377 25.94 -16.60 -22.80
N LYS A 378 25.26 -15.61 -23.41
CA LYS A 378 25.87 -14.64 -24.31
C LYS A 378 26.36 -13.43 -23.52
N VAL A 379 27.65 -13.12 -23.61
CA VAL A 379 28.25 -11.92 -23.03
C VAL A 379 28.49 -10.92 -24.15
N THR A 380 27.82 -9.77 -24.08
CA THR A 380 27.96 -8.71 -25.08
C THR A 380 29.23 -7.89 -24.82
N GLY A 381 30.08 -7.78 -25.83
CA GLY A 381 31.32 -7.01 -25.84
C GLY A 381 31.17 -5.61 -26.47
N PRO A 382 32.29 -4.90 -26.67
CA PRO A 382 32.32 -3.60 -27.34
C PRO A 382 32.03 -3.72 -28.84
N THR A 383 31.88 -2.57 -29.52
CA THR A 383 31.84 -2.55 -30.98
C THR A 383 33.23 -2.80 -31.56
N VAL A 384 33.31 -3.32 -32.79
CA VAL A 384 34.59 -3.71 -33.43
C VAL A 384 35.51 -2.52 -33.70
N GLU A 385 34.96 -1.31 -33.82
CA GLU A 385 35.72 -0.07 -34.06
C GLU A 385 36.53 0.37 -32.81
N MET A 386 36.13 -0.08 -31.62
CA MET A 386 36.86 0.19 -30.38
C MET A 386 38.05 -0.78 -30.22
N ALA A 387 39.07 -0.68 -31.07
CA ALA A 387 40.18 -1.64 -31.21
C ALA A 387 40.75 -2.15 -29.87
N ASP A 388 41.21 -1.26 -28.99
CA ASP A 388 41.79 -1.64 -27.68
C ASP A 388 40.80 -2.36 -26.76
N ALA A 389 39.52 -2.00 -26.82
CA ALA A 389 38.47 -2.65 -26.03
C ALA A 389 38.12 -4.03 -26.61
N ALA A 390 38.06 -4.13 -27.94
CA ALA A 390 37.82 -5.36 -28.67
C ALA A 390 38.91 -6.40 -28.40
N GLU A 391 40.19 -6.03 -28.48
CA GLU A 391 41.31 -6.93 -28.18
C GLU A 391 41.31 -7.40 -26.72
N ARG A 392 41.06 -6.49 -25.78
CA ARG A 392 40.94 -6.85 -24.35
C ARG A 392 39.79 -7.81 -24.11
N PHE A 393 38.65 -7.60 -24.75
CA PHE A 393 37.50 -8.51 -24.66
C PHE A 393 37.87 -9.90 -25.21
N MET A 394 38.41 -9.99 -26.43
CA MET A 394 38.81 -11.27 -27.03
C MET A 394 39.82 -12.03 -26.14
N LYS A 395 40.79 -11.31 -25.55
CA LYS A 395 41.78 -11.90 -24.64
C LYS A 395 41.16 -12.40 -23.32
N ALA A 396 40.25 -11.62 -22.72
CA ALA A 396 39.56 -11.98 -21.48
C ALA A 396 38.65 -13.20 -21.66
N HIS A 397 38.01 -13.30 -22.83
CA HIS A 397 37.00 -14.32 -23.13
C HIS A 397 37.55 -15.48 -23.99
N LYS A 398 38.88 -15.64 -24.11
CA LYS A 398 39.53 -16.67 -24.94
C LYS A 398 39.16 -18.12 -24.61
N LYS A 399 38.64 -18.38 -23.40
CA LYS A 399 38.21 -19.70 -22.92
C LYS A 399 36.69 -19.93 -23.10
N SER A 400 36.01 -19.00 -23.75
CA SER A 400 34.61 -19.14 -24.12
C SER A 400 34.44 -20.24 -25.18
N MET A 401 33.21 -20.73 -25.33
CA MET A 401 32.88 -21.72 -26.37
C MET A 401 32.97 -21.12 -27.77
N LEU A 402 32.64 -19.82 -27.90
CA LEU A 402 32.63 -19.09 -29.16
C LEU A 402 32.90 -17.61 -28.87
N ILE A 403 33.64 -16.94 -29.74
CA ILE A 403 33.68 -15.48 -29.87
C ILE A 403 33.26 -15.16 -31.30
N SER A 404 32.33 -14.24 -31.49
CA SER A 404 31.84 -13.84 -32.81
C SER A 404 31.36 -12.38 -32.80
N VAL A 405 30.92 -11.88 -33.96
CA VAL A 405 30.44 -10.53 -34.16
C VAL A 405 28.98 -10.58 -34.61
N GLU A 406 28.14 -9.72 -34.03
CA GLU A 406 26.75 -9.53 -34.47
C GLU A 406 26.44 -8.03 -34.42
N ASN A 407 25.89 -7.47 -35.51
CA ASN A 407 25.54 -6.05 -35.63
C ASN A 407 26.70 -5.10 -35.21
N GLY A 408 27.92 -5.40 -35.67
CA GLY A 408 29.12 -4.61 -35.37
C GLY A 408 29.67 -4.74 -33.94
N ARG A 409 29.10 -5.61 -33.10
CA ARG A 409 29.57 -5.85 -31.72
C ARG A 409 30.12 -7.24 -31.53
N LEU A 410 31.22 -7.33 -30.77
CA LEU A 410 31.72 -8.62 -30.30
C LEU A 410 30.75 -9.22 -29.29
N TYR A 411 30.67 -10.54 -29.27
CA TYR A 411 30.06 -11.30 -28.19
C TYR A 411 30.80 -12.62 -27.98
N SER A 412 30.73 -13.15 -26.76
CA SER A 412 31.19 -14.50 -26.44
C SER A 412 30.02 -15.39 -25.98
N ILE A 413 30.10 -16.68 -26.27
CA ILE A 413 29.21 -17.70 -25.68
C ILE A 413 30.01 -18.47 -24.64
N GLU A 414 29.59 -18.39 -23.38
CA GLU A 414 30.28 -18.98 -22.25
C GLU A 414 29.38 -19.96 -21.50
N LYS A 415 29.96 -20.79 -20.62
CA LYS A 415 29.15 -21.56 -19.67
C LYS A 415 28.39 -20.58 -18.78
N SER A 416 27.09 -20.81 -18.63
CA SER A 416 26.26 -19.99 -17.74
C SER A 416 26.81 -20.01 -16.33
N LYS A 417 26.82 -18.84 -15.68
CA LYS A 417 27.18 -18.73 -14.27
C LYS A 417 26.24 -19.54 -13.37
N TYR A 418 24.96 -19.61 -13.76
CA TYR A 418 23.94 -20.39 -13.06
C TYR A 418 23.17 -21.23 -14.09
N SER A 419 23.02 -22.52 -13.80
CA SER A 419 22.33 -23.49 -14.67
C SER A 419 20.81 -23.51 -14.44
N SER A 420 20.36 -23.05 -13.26
CA SER A 420 18.96 -23.07 -12.85
C SER A 420 18.59 -21.88 -11.96
N PRO A 421 17.29 -21.54 -11.85
CA PRO A 421 16.83 -20.51 -10.92
C PRO A 421 17.19 -20.83 -9.46
N LYS A 422 17.12 -22.12 -9.06
CA LYS A 422 17.48 -22.58 -7.71
C LYS A 422 18.91 -22.20 -7.35
N GLU A 423 19.84 -22.45 -8.27
CA GLU A 423 21.26 -22.17 -8.08
C GLU A 423 21.50 -20.66 -7.92
N LEU A 424 20.89 -19.86 -8.80
CA LEU A 424 20.98 -18.40 -8.73
C LEU A 424 20.43 -17.85 -7.41
N ILE A 425 19.24 -18.30 -6.99
CA ILE A 425 18.61 -17.85 -5.75
C ILE A 425 19.47 -18.23 -4.54
N ASN A 426 20.00 -19.45 -4.49
CA ASN A 426 20.91 -19.88 -3.42
C ASN A 426 22.19 -19.05 -3.38
N SER A 427 22.77 -18.74 -4.54
CA SER A 427 23.95 -17.87 -4.63
C SER A 427 23.64 -16.46 -4.14
N PHE A 428 22.47 -15.91 -4.47
CA PHE A 428 22.05 -14.58 -4.03
C PHE A 428 21.92 -14.50 -2.50
N ILE A 429 21.36 -15.54 -1.88
CA ILE A 429 21.17 -15.62 -0.42
C ILE A 429 22.51 -15.79 0.30
N SER A 430 23.43 -16.56 -0.29
CA SER A 430 24.72 -16.90 0.35
C SER A 430 25.75 -15.77 0.26
N ASP A 431 25.55 -14.79 -0.63
CA ASP A 431 26.45 -13.65 -0.78
C ASP A 431 26.36 -12.69 0.42
N ARG A 432 27.35 -12.81 1.31
CA ARG A 432 27.43 -12.06 2.57
C ARG A 432 27.70 -10.57 2.40
N LYS A 433 28.08 -10.10 1.21
CA LYS A 433 28.60 -8.73 1.07
C LYS A 433 27.52 -7.66 0.89
N THR A 434 26.37 -7.91 0.26
CA THR A 434 25.42 -6.79 -0.02
C THR A 434 23.98 -7.15 -0.45
N SER A 435 23.64 -8.43 -0.60
CA SER A 435 22.45 -8.81 -1.38
C SER A 435 21.13 -8.61 -0.62
N LEU A 436 21.09 -9.00 0.65
CA LEU A 436 19.89 -9.00 1.49
C LEU A 436 19.84 -7.80 2.45
N PRO A 437 18.68 -7.14 2.61
CA PRO A 437 18.46 -6.13 3.63
C PRO A 437 18.62 -6.63 5.08
N SER A 438 18.79 -5.70 6.03
CA SER A 438 19.25 -5.97 7.41
C SER A 438 18.45 -7.01 8.21
N TYR A 439 17.14 -7.10 8.01
CA TYR A 439 16.28 -8.05 8.74
C TYR A 439 16.04 -9.36 8.00
N LEU A 440 16.49 -9.47 6.74
CA LEU A 440 16.40 -10.68 5.93
C LEU A 440 17.71 -11.45 5.99
N LYS A 441 17.89 -12.26 7.04
CA LYS A 441 19.15 -12.96 7.28
C LYS A 441 19.18 -14.32 6.57
N ALA A 442 20.22 -14.56 5.77
CA ALA A 442 20.45 -15.83 5.07
C ALA A 442 20.40 -17.06 5.99
N LYS A 443 21.00 -16.96 7.19
CA LYS A 443 21.00 -18.03 8.20
C LYS A 443 19.62 -18.43 8.72
N ASN A 444 18.62 -17.57 8.52
CA ASN A 444 17.23 -17.76 8.93
C ASN A 444 16.31 -17.93 7.72
N SER A 445 16.85 -18.40 6.60
CA SER A 445 16.10 -18.53 5.34
C SER A 445 16.06 -19.97 4.84
N SER A 446 14.98 -20.28 4.14
CA SER A 446 14.74 -21.59 3.53
C SER A 446 14.22 -21.40 2.11
N LEU A 447 14.82 -22.09 1.15
CA LEU A 447 14.35 -22.14 -0.24
C LEU A 447 13.59 -23.45 -0.48
N TYR A 448 12.34 -23.33 -0.90
CA TYR A 448 11.49 -24.43 -1.30
C TYR A 448 11.25 -24.40 -2.81
N VAL A 449 11.07 -25.57 -3.43
CA VAL A 449 10.78 -25.71 -4.85
C VAL A 449 9.54 -26.59 -5.02
N ASN A 450 8.54 -26.07 -5.71
CA ASN A 450 7.24 -26.67 -6.04
C ASN A 450 6.34 -27.04 -4.86
N LYS A 451 6.85 -27.72 -3.83
CA LYS A 451 6.12 -28.06 -2.59
C LYS A 451 6.57 -27.17 -1.45
N ILE A 452 5.60 -26.63 -0.71
CA ILE A 452 5.84 -25.70 0.40
C ILE A 452 4.89 -26.01 1.57
N PRO A 453 5.26 -25.66 2.81
CA PRO A 453 4.32 -25.72 3.93
C PRO A 453 3.05 -24.89 3.69
N GLU A 454 1.89 -25.43 4.06
CA GLU A 454 0.57 -24.80 3.85
C GLU A 454 0.50 -23.37 4.41
N ARG A 455 1.18 -23.10 5.53
CA ARG A 455 1.27 -21.76 6.12
C ARG A 455 1.89 -20.73 5.16
N TYR A 456 2.97 -21.09 4.47
CA TYR A 456 3.65 -20.20 3.53
C TYR A 456 2.90 -20.14 2.20
N ALA A 457 2.24 -21.24 1.80
CA ALA A 457 1.33 -21.25 0.67
C ALA A 457 0.18 -20.27 0.89
N LYS A 458 -0.44 -20.28 2.07
CA LYS A 458 -1.50 -19.35 2.46
C LYS A 458 -1.06 -17.89 2.32
N MET A 459 0.12 -17.55 2.83
CA MET A 459 0.70 -16.22 2.68
C MET A 459 0.85 -15.80 1.21
N LEU A 460 1.39 -16.66 0.36
CA LEU A 460 1.56 -16.36 -1.08
C LEU A 460 0.23 -16.33 -1.83
N TYR A 461 -0.70 -17.23 -1.52
CA TYR A 461 -1.99 -17.28 -2.17
C TYR A 461 -2.84 -16.05 -1.85
N VAL A 462 -2.79 -15.54 -0.61
CA VAL A 462 -3.41 -14.25 -0.27
C VAL A 462 -2.80 -13.11 -1.10
N SER A 463 -1.47 -13.10 -1.28
CA SER A 463 -0.80 -12.11 -2.14
C SER A 463 -1.22 -12.24 -3.60
N HIS A 464 -1.42 -13.46 -4.10
CA HIS A 464 -1.97 -13.71 -5.43
C HIS A 464 -3.39 -13.15 -5.57
N LEU A 465 -4.28 -13.44 -4.62
CA LEU A 465 -5.64 -12.90 -4.62
C LEU A 465 -5.63 -11.37 -4.56
N ASP A 466 -4.78 -10.77 -3.72
CA ASP A 466 -4.61 -9.31 -3.65
C ASP A 466 -4.12 -8.76 -5.00
N LYS A 467 -3.20 -9.47 -5.68
CA LYS A 467 -2.55 -9.00 -6.91
C LYS A 467 -3.46 -9.05 -8.14
N PHE A 468 -4.35 -10.02 -8.22
CA PHE A 468 -5.16 -10.28 -9.42
C PHE A 468 -6.66 -10.00 -9.22
N ALA A 469 -7.02 -9.23 -8.18
CA ALA A 469 -8.38 -8.75 -7.94
C ALA A 469 -8.75 -7.56 -8.85
N ILE A 470 -9.08 -7.81 -10.12
CA ILE A 470 -9.58 -6.81 -11.08
C ILE A 470 -10.92 -7.22 -11.67
#